data_AF-F9CVZ8-F1
#
_entry.id   AF-F9CVZ8-F1
#
_cell.length_a   1.000
_cell.length_b   1.000
_cell.length_c   1.000
_cell.angle_alpha   90.00
_cell.angle_beta   90.00
_cell.angle_gamma   90.00
#
_symmetry.space_group_name_H-M   'P 1'
#
loop_
_entity.id
_entity.type
_entity.pdbx_description
1 polymer ?
#
loop_
_entity_poly.entity_id
_entity_poly.type
_entity_poly.pdbx_seq_one_letter_code
_entity_poly.pdbx_strand_id
1 'polypeptide(L)'
;MISAVVGIIGYLAYRLVIFDLWCNRSVNSTLKKYSIKKTQYQIIKEFYDNKGESISEKKISQLAKQYRQKEPEQFLAMYDSIRDKLEK
;
A
#
# COMPACT_ATOMS: atom_id res chain seq x y z
N MET A 1 -38.75 -5.92 2.40
CA MET A 1 -37.83 -4.76 2.24
C MET A 1 -36.63 -4.78 3.19
N ILE A 2 -36.74 -5.34 4.40
CA ILE A 2 -35.61 -5.42 5.37
C ILE A 2 -34.45 -6.30 4.86
N SER A 3 -34.76 -7.41 4.18
CA SER A 3 -33.76 -8.34 3.65
C SER A 3 -32.83 -7.73 2.59
N ALA A 4 -33.36 -6.85 1.73
CA ALA A 4 -32.57 -6.17 0.71
C ALA A 4 -31.55 -5.19 1.33
N VAL A 5 -31.97 -4.45 2.37
CA VAL A 5 -31.10 -3.49 3.07
C VAL A 5 -29.96 -4.22 3.80
N VAL A 6 -30.25 -5.34 4.47
CA VAL A 6 -29.22 -6.17 5.13
C VAL A 6 -28.24 -6.75 4.11
N GLY A 7 -28.72 -7.19 2.94
CA GLY A 7 -27.85 -7.67 1.86
C GLY A 7 -26.90 -6.59 1.34
N ILE A 8 -27.40 -5.36 1.14
CA ILE A 8 -26.57 -4.23 0.67
C ILE A 8 -25.54 -3.83 1.72
N ILE A 9 -25.93 -3.73 3.00
CA ILE A 9 -25.01 -3.39 4.10
C ILE A 9 -23.94 -4.47 4.26
N GLY A 10 -24.33 -5.75 4.21
CA GLY A 10 -23.39 -6.87 4.27
C GLY A 10 -22.40 -6.86 3.11
N TYR A 11 -22.87 -6.60 1.89
CA TYR A 11 -22.01 -6.49 0.71
C TYR A 11 -21.04 -5.31 0.79
N LEU A 12 -21.50 -4.14 1.23
CA LEU A 12 -20.64 -2.97 1.41
C LEU A 12 -19.60 -3.20 2.51
N ALA A 13 -19.97 -3.80 3.63
CA ALA A 13 -19.05 -4.14 4.69
C ALA A 13 -17.97 -5.13 4.21
N TYR A 14 -18.37 -6.18 3.49
CA TYR A 14 -17.44 -7.14 2.87
C TYR A 14 -16.47 -6.42 1.92
N ARG A 15 -17.01 -5.62 0.99
CA ARG A 15 -16.23 -4.93 -0.04
C ARG A 15 -15.28 -3.88 0.52
N LEU A 16 -15.63 -3.20 1.61
CA LEU A 16 -14.80 -2.14 2.17
C LEU A 16 -13.78 -2.68 3.18
N VAL A 17 -14.18 -3.57 4.08
CA VAL A 17 -13.33 -4.02 5.18
C VAL A 17 -12.46 -5.20 4.76
N ILE A 18 -13.05 -6.25 4.19
CA ILE A 18 -12.31 -7.48 3.86
C ILE A 18 -11.35 -7.23 2.70
N PHE A 19 -11.77 -6.44 1.71
CA PHE A 19 -10.90 -6.05 0.60
C PHE A 19 -9.69 -5.22 1.07
N ASP A 20 -9.89 -4.20 1.91
CA ASP A 20 -8.78 -3.39 2.43
C ASP A 20 -7.81 -4.23 3.27
N LEU A 21 -8.32 -5.17 4.08
CA LEU A 21 -7.49 -6.10 4.85
C LEU A 21 -6.69 -7.06 3.95
N TRP A 22 -7.31 -7.60 2.90
CA TRP A 22 -6.65 -8.49 1.96
C TRP A 22 -5.52 -7.78 1.23
N CYS A 23 -5.77 -6.59 0.68
CA CYS A 23 -4.75 -5.78 0.01
C CYS A 23 -3.56 -5.50 0.94
N ASN A 24 -3.84 -5.13 2.20
CA ASN A 24 -2.79 -4.84 3.17
C ASN A 24 -1.94 -6.09 3.49
N ARG A 25 -2.60 -7.24 3.67
CA ARG A 25 -1.92 -8.53 3.91
C ARG A 25 -1.11 -8.99 2.71
N SER A 26 -1.66 -8.85 1.50
CA SER A 26 -1.00 -9.22 0.25
C SER A 26 0.30 -8.45 0.06
N VAL A 27 0.24 -7.12 0.11
CA VAL A 27 1.45 -6.28 -0.08
C VAL A 27 2.45 -6.52 1.05
N ASN A 28 2.01 -6.68 2.30
CA ASN A 28 2.93 -6.97 3.40
C ASN A 28 3.62 -8.35 3.25
N SER A 29 2.88 -9.36 2.76
CA SER A 29 3.43 -10.68 2.46
C SER A 29 4.44 -10.62 1.32
N THR A 30 4.15 -9.83 0.28
CA THR A 30 5.08 -9.59 -0.84
C THR A 30 6.36 -8.94 -0.34
N LEU A 31 6.28 -7.83 0.41
CA LEU A 31 7.47 -7.18 0.98
C LEU A 31 8.31 -8.12 1.85
N LYS A 32 7.64 -8.93 2.68
CA LYS A 32 8.32 -9.94 3.52
C LYS A 32 9.00 -11.03 2.67
N LYS A 33 8.39 -11.43 1.54
CA LYS A 33 8.96 -12.42 0.61
C LYS A 33 10.23 -11.90 -0.07
N TYR A 34 10.31 -10.61 -0.35
CA TYR A 34 11.51 -9.94 -0.86
C TYR A 34 12.53 -9.57 0.25
N SER A 35 12.36 -10.08 1.47
CA SER A 35 13.21 -9.76 2.64
C SER A 35 13.28 -8.27 3.00
N ILE A 36 12.31 -7.48 2.54
CA ILE A 36 12.24 -6.05 2.82
C ILE A 36 11.68 -5.89 4.23
N LYS A 37 12.56 -5.64 5.22
CA LYS A 37 12.16 -5.32 6.60
C LYS A 37 11.45 -3.96 6.73
N LYS A 38 11.53 -3.11 5.70
CA LYS A 38 10.95 -1.76 5.70
C LYS A 38 9.45 -1.80 5.44
N THR A 39 8.71 -0.97 6.17
CA THR A 39 7.27 -0.82 6.00
C THR A 39 6.97 -0.07 4.70
N GLN A 40 5.84 -0.35 4.05
CA GLN A 40 5.32 0.38 2.88
C GLN A 40 5.41 1.91 3.02
N TYR A 41 5.09 2.45 4.20
CA TYR A 41 5.18 3.88 4.51
C TYR A 41 6.63 4.40 4.47
N GLN A 42 7.58 3.60 4.96
CA GLN A 42 9.00 3.95 4.95
C GLN A 42 9.56 3.90 3.52
N ILE A 43 9.16 2.92 2.71
CA ILE A 43 9.57 2.81 1.30
C ILE A 43 9.12 4.05 0.52
N ILE A 44 7.84 4.44 0.67
CA ILE A 44 7.32 5.65 0.02
C ILE A 44 8.07 6.89 0.53
N LYS A 45 8.23 7.02 1.86
CA LYS A 45 8.92 8.18 2.45
C LYS A 45 10.34 8.32 1.89
N GLU A 46 11.13 7.24 1.90
CA GLU A 46 12.51 7.24 1.40
C GLU A 46 12.58 7.47 -0.11
N PHE A 47 11.65 6.92 -0.88
CA PHE A 47 11.64 7.12 -2.34
C PHE A 47 11.45 8.59 -2.72
N TYR A 48 10.52 9.28 -2.07
CA TYR A 48 10.26 10.70 -2.33
C TYR A 48 11.33 11.62 -1.72
N ASP A 49 11.85 11.28 -0.54
CA ASP A 49 12.98 11.98 0.07
C ASP A 49 14.23 11.89 -0.82
N ASN A 50 14.52 10.71 -1.38
CA ASN A 50 15.58 10.50 -2.37
C ASN A 50 15.38 11.27 -3.69
N LYS A 51 14.15 11.68 -4.00
CA LYS A 51 13.81 12.54 -5.13
C LYS A 51 13.85 14.03 -4.80
N GLY A 52 14.06 14.39 -3.53
CA GLY A 52 14.03 15.77 -3.04
C GLY A 52 12.63 16.32 -2.78
N GLU A 53 11.60 15.45 -2.73
CA GLU A 53 10.22 15.83 -2.44
C GLU A 53 9.84 15.41 -1.02
N SER A 54 9.68 16.38 -0.10
CA SER A 54 9.18 16.11 1.24
C SER A 54 7.66 16.02 1.26
N ILE A 55 7.13 14.80 1.26
CA ILE A 55 5.69 14.54 1.34
C ILE A 55 5.20 14.41 2.79
N SER A 56 4.07 15.06 3.08
CA SER A 56 3.37 14.96 4.37
C SER A 56 2.89 13.53 4.65
N GLU A 57 2.86 13.13 5.93
CA GLU A 57 2.39 11.81 6.38
C GLU A 57 0.98 11.46 5.89
N LYS A 58 0.08 12.45 5.79
CA LYS A 58 -1.27 12.26 5.24
C LYS A 58 -1.22 11.84 3.77
N LYS A 59 -0.31 12.44 3.00
CA LYS A 59 -0.13 12.12 1.58
C LYS A 59 0.52 10.74 1.42
N ILE A 60 1.47 10.38 2.28
CA ILE A 60 2.06 9.03 2.31
C ILE A 60 0.97 7.98 2.57
N SER A 61 0.04 8.23 3.51
CA SER A 61 -1.02 7.26 3.80
C SER A 61 -2.03 7.10 2.68
N GLN A 62 -2.38 8.20 1.99
CA GLN A 62 -3.23 8.15 0.80
C GLN A 62 -2.55 7.40 -0.35
N LEU A 63 -1.28 7.70 -0.63
CA LEU A 63 -0.51 7.02 -1.65
C LEU A 63 -0.36 5.53 -1.34
N ALA A 64 -0.05 5.17 -0.09
CA ALA A 64 0.02 3.78 0.33
C ALA A 64 -1.32 3.04 0.09
N LYS A 65 -2.45 3.68 0.40
CA LYS A 65 -3.78 3.09 0.13
C LYS A 65 -4.03 2.93 -1.36
N GLN A 66 -3.70 3.94 -2.16
CA GLN A 66 -3.86 3.89 -3.61
C GLN A 66 -3.01 2.79 -4.25
N TYR A 67 -1.73 2.72 -3.92
CA TYR A 67 -0.81 1.72 -4.44
C TYR A 67 -1.23 0.30 -4.04
N ARG A 68 -1.70 0.09 -2.81
CA ARG A 68 -2.25 -1.23 -2.39
C ARG A 68 -3.44 -1.69 -3.23
N GLN A 69 -4.30 -0.76 -3.65
CA GLN A 69 -5.56 -1.08 -4.32
C GLN A 69 -5.42 -1.16 -5.84
N LYS A 70 -4.57 -0.32 -6.44
CA LYS A 70 -4.47 -0.18 -7.90
C LYS A 70 -3.17 -0.75 -8.47
N GLU A 71 -2.05 -0.55 -7.79
CA GLU A 71 -0.71 -0.79 -8.35
C GLU A 71 0.24 -1.34 -7.27
N PRO A 72 0.04 -2.58 -6.78
CA PRO A 72 0.84 -3.13 -5.69
C PRO A 72 2.31 -3.34 -6.08
N GLU A 73 2.62 -3.41 -7.38
CA GLU A 73 3.97 -3.60 -7.90
C GLU A 73 4.85 -2.34 -7.75
N GLN A 74 4.25 -1.15 -7.65
CA GLN A 74 5.00 0.11 -7.45
C GLN A 74 5.84 0.08 -6.17
N PHE A 75 5.43 -0.66 -5.13
CA PHE A 75 6.24 -0.81 -3.93
C PHE A 75 7.58 -1.49 -4.19
N LEU A 76 7.59 -2.49 -5.09
CA LEU A 76 8.81 -3.21 -5.48
C LEU A 76 9.69 -2.32 -6.35
N ALA A 77 9.11 -1.67 -7.37
CA ALA A 77 9.83 -0.75 -8.24
C ALA A 77 10.46 0.43 -7.47
N MET A 78 9.73 1.01 -6.50
CA MET A 78 10.27 2.03 -5.60
C MET A 78 11.43 1.49 -4.78
N TYR A 79 11.30 0.29 -4.21
CA TYR A 79 12.37 -0.31 -3.42
C TYR A 79 13.62 -0.61 -4.25
N ASP A 80 13.46 -1.20 -5.44
CA ASP A 80 14.58 -1.47 -6.35
C ASP A 80 15.29 -0.17 -6.75
N SER A 81 14.56 0.90 -7.04
CA SER A 81 15.18 2.21 -7.34
C SER A 81 15.97 2.81 -6.16
N ILE A 82 15.53 2.54 -4.92
CA ILE A 82 16.26 2.94 -3.71
C ILE A 82 17.55 2.11 -3.59
N ARG A 83 17.47 0.80 -3.83
CA ARG A 83 18.64 -0.10 -3.76
C ARG A 83 19.68 0.25 -4.83
N ASP A 84 19.28 0.42 -6.08
CA ASP A 84 20.18 0.75 -7.18
C ASP A 84 20.91 2.08 -6.96
N LYS A 85 20.26 3.04 -6.29
CA LYS A 85 20.87 4.33 -5.92
C LYS A 85 21.85 4.20 -4.74
N LEU A 86 21.70 3.18 -3.89
CA LEU A 86 22.62 2.90 -2.78
C LEU A 86 23.86 2.12 -3.24
N GLU A 87 23.74 1.33 -4.31
CA GLU A 87 24.85 0.56 -4.90
C GLU A 87 25.73 1.38 -5.85
N LYS A 88 25.30 2.59 -6.21
CA LYS A 88 25.99 3.49 -7.16
C LYS A 88 26.64 4.67 -6.45
#